data_AF-A0A6G2X966-F1
#
_entry.id   AF-A0A6G2X966-F1
#
_cell.length_a   1.000
_cell.length_b   1.000
_cell.length_c   1.000
_cell.angle_alpha   90.00
_cell.angle_beta   90.00
_cell.angle_gamma   90.00
#
_symmetry.space_group_name_H-M   'P 1'
#
loop_
_entity.id
_entity.type
_entity.pdbx_description
1 polymer ?
#
loop_
_entity_poly.entity_id
_entity_poly.type
_entity_poly.pdbx_seq_one_letter_code
_entity_poly.pdbx_strand_id
1 'polypeptide(L)'
;MSQASPKIEVRRVHELKDVAANIARDLKQRRGAGTALVISQRPAVALSVICKSWARLKREVAVDKARTLNRRRREEFDAQLTRMEWTEFTATDLEHFADVYVVEPSKATDIAPLAATIYIATPMSDLDIKKLLRKPMPEVVVIRYVTDQDALRGRGQHDT
;
A
#
# COMPACT_ATOMS: atom_id res chain seq x y z
N MET A 1 -4.60 -22.11 20.59
CA MET A 1 -4.63 -21.54 19.23
C MET A 1 -3.55 -20.48 19.14
N SER A 2 -2.50 -20.70 18.35
CA SER A 2 -1.39 -19.75 18.21
C SER A 2 -1.87 -18.52 17.42
N GLN A 3 -1.90 -17.34 18.04
CA GLN A 3 -2.20 -16.11 17.32
C GLN A 3 -1.06 -15.82 16.34
N ALA A 4 -1.35 -15.87 15.04
CA ALA A 4 -0.40 -15.45 14.02
C ALA A 4 -0.15 -13.95 14.20
N SER A 5 1.12 -13.58 14.37
CA SER A 5 1.52 -12.17 14.44
C SER A 5 1.47 -11.55 13.04
N PRO A 6 1.05 -10.28 12.92
CA PRO A 6 1.03 -9.60 11.63
C PRO A 6 2.44 -9.57 11.00
N LYS A 7 2.52 -9.83 9.70
CA LYS A 7 3.79 -9.85 8.99
C LYS A 7 4.22 -8.42 8.66
N ILE A 8 5.32 -7.94 9.25
CA ILE A 8 5.86 -6.61 8.98
C ILE A 8 7.03 -6.72 7.98
N GLU A 9 6.85 -6.11 6.81
CA GLU A 9 7.86 -5.98 5.76
C GLU A 9 8.41 -4.54 5.76
N VAL A 10 9.72 -4.38 5.99
CA VAL A 10 10.38 -3.08 5.86
C VAL A 10 10.97 -2.95 4.46
N ARG A 11 10.58 -1.89 3.73
CA ARG A 11 11.07 -1.62 2.38
C ARG A 11 11.82 -0.31 2.34
N ARG A 12 13.06 -0.39 1.87
CA ARG A 12 13.89 0.80 1.64
C ARG A 12 13.56 1.41 0.29
N VAL A 13 13.43 2.73 0.28
CA VAL A 13 13.26 3.53 -0.93
C VAL A 13 14.31 4.61 -0.96
N HIS A 14 14.81 4.91 -2.15
CA HIS A 14 15.79 5.98 -2.32
C HIS A 14 15.15 7.33 -2.05
N GLU A 15 13.98 7.57 -2.63
CA GLU A 15 13.22 8.80 -2.46
C GLU A 15 11.74 8.55 -2.12
N LEU A 16 11.12 9.50 -1.42
CA LEU A 16 9.69 9.44 -1.10
C LEU A 16 8.80 9.36 -2.34
N LYS A 17 9.24 9.91 -3.47
CA LYS A 17 8.50 9.84 -4.75
C LYS A 17 8.33 8.41 -5.27
N ASP A 18 9.21 7.49 -4.86
CA ASP A 18 9.17 6.09 -5.32
C ASP A 18 8.13 5.26 -4.54
N VAL A 19 7.70 5.74 -3.36
CA VAL A 19 6.72 5.05 -2.50
C VAL A 19 5.42 4.81 -3.26
N ALA A 20 4.89 5.84 -3.93
CA ALA A 20 3.63 5.73 -4.67
C ALA A 20 3.69 4.70 -5.81
N ALA A 21 4.82 4.63 -6.52
CA ALA A 21 5.04 3.64 -7.58
C ALA A 21 5.14 2.22 -7.00
N ASN A 22 5.79 2.06 -5.86
CA ASN A 22 5.88 0.77 -5.18
C ASN A 22 4.51 0.30 -4.66
N ILE A 23 3.74 1.18 -4.02
CA ILE A 23 2.36 0.90 -3.59
C ILE A 23 1.51 0.47 -4.79
N ALA A 24 1.55 1.21 -5.90
CA ALA A 24 0.79 0.85 -7.10
C ALA A 24 1.17 -0.54 -7.65
N ARG A 25 2.46 -0.90 -7.64
CA ARG A 25 2.90 -2.25 -8.05
C ARG A 25 2.43 -3.34 -7.10
N ASP A 26 2.50 -3.10 -5.79
CA ASP A 26 2.03 -4.04 -4.78
C ASP A 26 0.53 -4.26 -4.88
N LEU A 27 -0.25 -3.18 -5.02
CA LEU A 27 -1.71 -3.25 -5.21
C LEU A 27 -2.09 -4.11 -6.40
N LYS A 28 -1.35 -4.01 -7.52
CA LYS A 28 -1.58 -4.84 -8.71
C LYS A 28 -1.44 -6.34 -8.40
N GLN A 29 -0.55 -6.71 -7.48
CA GLN A 29 -0.29 -8.10 -7.09
C GLN A 29 -1.21 -8.57 -5.95
N ARG A 30 -1.61 -7.66 -5.06
CA ARG A 30 -2.23 -7.98 -3.77
C ARG A 30 -3.72 -7.63 -3.66
N ARG A 31 -4.35 -7.08 -4.69
CA ARG A 31 -5.79 -6.70 -4.63
C ARG A 31 -6.71 -7.86 -4.22
N GLY A 32 -6.37 -9.10 -4.58
CA GLY A 32 -7.15 -10.28 -4.17
C GLY A 32 -7.12 -10.59 -2.67
N ALA A 33 -6.25 -9.96 -1.88
CA ALA A 33 -6.16 -10.15 -0.45
C ALA A 33 -7.25 -9.38 0.33
N GLY A 34 -7.90 -8.39 -0.29
CA GLY A 34 -8.89 -7.54 0.35
C GLY A 34 -8.46 -6.07 0.38
N THR A 35 -9.10 -5.29 1.25
CA THR A 35 -8.91 -3.84 1.35
C THR A 35 -7.46 -3.47 1.68
N ALA A 36 -6.96 -2.43 1.02
CA ALA A 36 -5.66 -1.84 1.31
C ALA A 36 -5.82 -0.51 2.05
N LEU A 37 -4.99 -0.31 3.07
CA LEU A 37 -4.89 0.94 3.81
C LEU A 37 -3.53 1.58 3.56
N VAL A 38 -3.49 2.84 3.16
CA VAL A 38 -2.29 3.64 3.00
C VAL A 38 -2.31 4.77 4.03
N ILE A 39 -1.30 4.81 4.89
CA ILE A 39 -1.18 5.83 5.93
C ILE A 39 -0.20 6.91 5.49
N SER A 40 -0.66 8.15 5.45
CA SER A 40 0.10 9.32 4.98
C SER A 40 -0.31 10.58 5.73
N GLN A 41 0.63 11.50 5.97
CA GLN A 41 0.34 12.82 6.55
C GLN A 41 -0.46 13.74 5.61
N ARG A 42 -0.46 13.44 4.30
CA ARG A 42 -1.18 14.23 3.29
C ARG A 42 -1.98 13.29 2.40
N PRO A 43 -3.14 12.78 2.87
CA PRO A 43 -3.86 11.71 2.18
C PRO A 43 -4.28 12.07 0.76
N ALA A 44 -4.82 13.26 0.54
CA ALA A 44 -5.23 13.72 -0.80
C ALA A 44 -4.05 13.78 -1.79
N VAL A 45 -2.87 14.22 -1.32
CA VAL A 45 -1.65 14.27 -2.15
C VAL A 45 -1.17 12.84 -2.43
N ALA A 46 -1.11 11.99 -1.42
CA ALA A 46 -0.71 10.59 -1.56
C ALA A 46 -1.63 9.82 -2.52
N LEU A 47 -2.95 9.99 -2.38
CA LEU A 47 -3.94 9.45 -3.30
C LEU A 47 -3.67 9.89 -4.74
N SER A 48 -3.48 11.19 -4.98
CA SER A 48 -3.22 11.73 -6.32
C SER A 48 -1.98 11.09 -6.97
N VAL A 49 -0.87 10.98 -6.23
CA VAL A 49 0.37 10.37 -6.76
C VAL A 49 0.26 8.85 -6.95
N ILE A 50 -0.50 8.16 -6.09
CA ILE A 50 -0.79 6.73 -6.24
C ILE A 50 -1.65 6.49 -7.48
N CYS A 51 -2.74 7.25 -7.66
CA CYS A 51 -3.60 7.16 -8.84
C CYS A 51 -2.83 7.47 -10.13
N LYS A 52 -1.93 8.46 -10.12
CA LYS A 52 -1.04 8.74 -11.25
C LYS A 52 -0.12 7.55 -11.57
N SER A 53 0.46 6.94 -10.54
CA SER A 53 1.32 5.75 -10.69
C SER A 53 0.53 4.53 -11.17
N TRP A 54 -0.71 4.36 -10.67
CA TRP A 54 -1.64 3.32 -11.07
C TRP A 54 -2.04 3.44 -12.54
N ALA A 55 -2.40 4.64 -12.99
CA ALA A 55 -2.74 4.91 -14.39
C ALA A 55 -1.56 4.62 -15.33
N ARG A 56 -0.33 4.96 -14.91
CA ARG A 56 0.89 4.60 -15.65
C ARG A 56 1.05 3.09 -15.73
N LEU A 57 0.93 2.38 -14.61
CA LEU A 57 1.05 0.92 -14.56
C LEU A 57 -0.02 0.24 -15.42
N LYS A 58 -1.26 0.77 -15.44
CA LYS A 58 -2.34 0.26 -16.31
C LYS A 58 -1.95 0.37 -17.78
N ARG A 59 -1.36 1.50 -18.20
CA ARG A 59 -0.87 1.68 -19.58
C ARG A 59 0.26 0.72 -19.91
N GLU A 60 1.19 0.49 -18.98
CA GLU A 60 2.28 -0.48 -19.16
C GLU A 60 1.72 -1.89 -19.41
N VAL A 61 0.75 -2.34 -18.60
CA VAL A 61 0.05 -3.63 -18.79
C VAL A 61 -0.66 -3.70 -20.15
N ALA A 62 -1.33 -2.62 -20.58
CA ALA A 62 -2.00 -2.58 -21.88
C ALA A 62 -1.01 -2.67 -23.06
N VAL A 63 0.16 -2.02 -22.94
CA VAL A 63 1.24 -2.14 -23.93
C VAL A 63 1.79 -3.56 -23.97
N ASP A 64 2.03 -4.19 -22.82
CA ASP A 64 2.51 -5.58 -22.74
C ASP A 64 1.50 -6.56 -23.36
N LYS A 65 0.20 -6.34 -23.14
CA LYS A 65 -0.88 -7.09 -23.80
C LYS A 65 -0.82 -6.95 -25.32
N ALA A 66 -0.63 -5.73 -25.83
CA ALA A 66 -0.57 -5.49 -27.27
C ALA A 66 0.68 -6.12 -27.93
N ARG A 67 1.78 -6.25 -27.17
CA ARG A 67 3.06 -6.81 -27.64
C ARG A 67 3.10 -8.33 -27.65
N THR A 68 2.25 -9.02 -26.89
CA THR A 68 2.29 -10.47 -26.79
C THR A 68 1.39 -11.16 -27.83
N LEU A 69 1.92 -12.18 -28.50
CA LEU A 69 1.16 -13.05 -29.40
C LEU A 69 0.55 -14.27 -28.68
N ASN A 70 0.95 -14.51 -27.43
CA ASN A 70 0.46 -15.65 -26.65
C ASN A 70 -0.97 -15.37 -26.14
N ARG A 71 -1.95 -16.11 -26.65
CA ARG A 71 -3.37 -15.96 -26.30
C ARG A 71 -3.64 -16.04 -24.80
N ARG A 72 -3.12 -17.07 -24.11
CA ARG A 72 -3.31 -17.24 -22.67
C ARG A 72 -2.79 -16.02 -21.90
N ARG A 73 -1.63 -15.50 -22.30
CA ARG A 73 -1.05 -14.31 -21.67
C ARG A 73 -1.88 -13.05 -21.93
N ARG A 74 -2.54 -12.94 -23.09
CA ARG A 74 -3.49 -11.84 -23.37
C ARG A 74 -4.71 -11.93 -22.45
N GLU A 75 -5.27 -13.12 -22.26
CA GLU A 75 -6.40 -13.36 -21.34
C GLU A 75 -6.03 -13.01 -19.89
N GLU A 76 -4.80 -13.36 -19.45
CA GLU A 76 -4.27 -12.97 -18.13
C GLU A 76 -4.16 -11.44 -17.98
N PHE A 77 -3.68 -10.74 -19.04
CA PHE A 77 -3.64 -9.29 -19.04
C PHE A 77 -5.02 -8.63 -19.08
N ASP A 78 -6.00 -9.22 -19.77
CA ASP A 78 -7.38 -8.75 -19.77
C ASP A 78 -7.99 -8.80 -18.37
N ALA A 79 -7.89 -9.96 -17.71
CA ALA A 79 -8.32 -10.09 -16.32
C ALA A 79 -7.59 -9.11 -15.39
N GLN A 80 -6.30 -8.84 -15.63
CA GLN A 80 -5.55 -7.85 -14.87
C GLN A 80 -6.04 -6.42 -15.13
N LEU A 81 -6.29 -6.02 -16.38
CA LEU A 81 -6.78 -4.68 -16.72
C LEU A 81 -8.17 -4.42 -16.17
N THR A 82 -9.11 -5.37 -16.31
CA THR A 82 -10.46 -5.25 -15.74
C THR A 82 -10.39 -5.04 -14.23
N ARG A 83 -9.54 -5.82 -13.54
CA ARG A 83 -9.29 -5.59 -12.12
C ARG A 83 -8.68 -4.21 -11.89
N MET A 84 -7.73 -3.75 -12.67
CA MET A 84 -7.16 -2.42 -12.45
C MET A 84 -8.17 -1.29 -12.65
N GLU A 85 -9.14 -1.48 -13.54
CA GLU A 85 -10.19 -0.51 -13.84
C GLU A 85 -11.25 -0.40 -12.77
N TRP A 86 -11.62 -1.52 -12.16
CA TRP A 86 -12.62 -1.55 -11.09
C TRP A 86 -12.03 -1.25 -9.72
N THR A 87 -10.76 -0.86 -9.63
CA THR A 87 -10.13 -0.54 -8.34
C THR A 87 -10.52 0.86 -7.92
N GLU A 88 -11.21 0.95 -6.79
CA GLU A 88 -11.68 2.22 -6.23
C GLU A 88 -10.71 2.70 -5.15
N PHE A 89 -10.35 3.98 -5.25
CA PHE A 89 -9.46 4.64 -4.32
C PHE A 89 -10.19 5.77 -3.64
N THR A 90 -9.97 5.95 -2.33
CA THR A 90 -10.52 7.08 -1.60
C THR A 90 -9.51 7.65 -0.61
N ALA A 91 -9.62 8.96 -0.38
CA ALA A 91 -8.99 9.65 0.74
C ALA A 91 -10.05 10.28 1.67
N THR A 92 -11.31 9.95 1.47
CA THR A 92 -12.45 10.38 2.29
C THR A 92 -12.73 9.37 3.39
N ASP A 93 -13.70 9.69 4.22
CA ASP A 93 -14.10 8.91 5.37
C ASP A 93 -14.73 7.56 4.96
N LEU A 94 -14.82 6.62 5.92
CA LEU A 94 -15.20 5.21 5.75
C LEU A 94 -16.55 4.94 5.08
N GLU A 95 -17.38 5.95 4.84
CA GLU A 95 -18.71 5.82 4.24
C GLU A 95 -18.69 5.35 2.78
N HIS A 96 -17.54 5.45 2.11
CA HIS A 96 -17.36 4.98 0.74
C HIS A 96 -16.68 3.61 0.78
N PHE A 97 -17.35 2.57 0.29
CA PHE A 97 -16.71 1.28 0.05
C PHE A 97 -15.63 1.48 -1.02
N ALA A 98 -14.37 1.28 -0.66
CA ALA A 98 -13.24 1.41 -1.57
C ALA A 98 -12.28 0.23 -1.40
N ASP A 99 -11.56 -0.11 -2.46
CA ASP A 99 -10.48 -1.10 -2.38
C ASP A 99 -9.25 -0.55 -1.67
N VAL A 100 -9.01 0.76 -1.81
CA VAL A 100 -7.82 1.43 -1.29
C VAL A 100 -8.19 2.70 -0.55
N TYR A 101 -8.00 2.70 0.76
CA TYR A 101 -8.16 3.88 1.60
C TYR A 101 -6.81 4.54 1.82
N VAL A 102 -6.75 5.86 1.65
CA VAL A 102 -5.58 6.68 1.98
C VAL A 102 -5.98 7.62 3.12
N VAL A 103 -5.36 7.47 4.29
CA VAL A 103 -5.77 8.20 5.51
C VAL A 103 -4.61 8.76 6.30
N GLU A 104 -4.94 9.70 7.18
CA GLU A 104 -4.01 10.20 8.20
C GLU A 104 -3.77 9.16 9.29
N PRO A 105 -2.60 9.18 9.97
CA PRO A 105 -2.32 8.28 11.09
C PRO A 105 -3.40 8.28 12.18
N SER A 106 -4.03 9.43 12.43
CA SER A 106 -5.10 9.60 13.43
C SER A 106 -6.36 8.80 13.13
N LYS A 107 -6.68 8.58 11.83
CA LYS A 107 -7.86 7.84 11.36
C LYS A 107 -7.56 6.37 11.03
N ALA A 108 -6.29 5.98 11.04
CA ALA A 108 -5.86 4.66 10.60
C ALA A 108 -6.41 3.52 11.49
N THR A 109 -6.67 3.79 12.78
CA THR A 109 -7.21 2.80 13.72
C THR A 109 -8.62 2.32 13.39
N ASP A 110 -9.39 3.13 12.66
CA ASP A 110 -10.77 2.81 12.31
C ASP A 110 -10.82 1.87 11.09
N ILE A 111 -9.88 2.04 10.16
CA ILE A 111 -9.82 1.27 8.90
C ILE A 111 -8.92 0.03 9.04
N ALA A 112 -7.87 0.09 9.86
CA ALA A 112 -6.92 -1.01 10.02
C ALA A 112 -7.60 -2.38 10.24
N PRO A 113 -8.67 -2.51 11.05
CA PRO A 113 -9.43 -3.76 11.25
C PRO A 113 -10.07 -4.36 9.98
N LEU A 114 -10.21 -3.59 8.91
CA LEU A 114 -10.79 -4.02 7.65
C LEU A 114 -9.72 -4.27 6.57
N ALA A 115 -8.50 -3.77 6.79
CA ALA A 115 -7.44 -3.84 5.82
C ALA A 115 -6.77 -5.21 5.86
N ALA A 116 -6.53 -5.81 4.69
CA ALA A 116 -5.67 -6.98 4.53
C ALA A 116 -4.19 -6.57 4.35
N THR A 117 -3.95 -5.37 3.81
CA THR A 117 -2.59 -4.83 3.65
C THR A 117 -2.54 -3.38 4.13
N ILE A 118 -1.54 -3.05 4.95
CA ILE A 118 -1.33 -1.69 5.47
C ILE A 118 0.02 -1.17 4.97
N TYR A 119 0.00 -0.08 4.20
CA TYR A 119 1.18 0.64 3.73
C TYR A 119 1.43 1.85 4.63
N ILE A 120 2.60 1.90 5.26
CA ILE A 120 3.02 3.04 6.09
C ILE A 120 3.96 3.88 5.23
N ALA A 121 3.43 4.97 4.66
CA ALA A 121 4.15 5.89 3.77
C ALA A 121 4.66 7.15 4.49
N THR A 122 4.49 7.22 5.80
CA THR A 122 4.99 8.29 6.68
C THR A 122 5.87 7.69 7.78
N PRO A 123 6.86 8.42 8.32
CA PRO A 123 7.52 8.04 9.56
C PRO A 123 6.50 7.75 10.65
N MET A 124 6.63 6.58 11.27
CA MET A 124 5.78 6.10 12.35
C MET A 124 6.65 5.29 13.31
N SER A 125 6.46 5.48 14.62
CA SER A 125 7.22 4.75 15.62
C SER A 125 6.73 3.29 15.72
N ASP A 126 7.59 2.38 16.18
CA ASP A 126 7.20 0.98 16.39
C ASP A 126 6.08 0.87 17.44
N LEU A 127 6.04 1.79 18.40
CA LEU A 127 4.97 1.89 19.38
C LEU A 127 3.63 2.20 18.72
N ASP A 128 3.59 3.14 17.77
CA ASP A 128 2.37 3.52 17.08
C ASP A 128 1.90 2.43 16.13
N ILE A 129 2.83 1.72 15.48
CA ILE A 129 2.49 0.53 14.68
C ILE A 129 1.89 -0.56 15.58
N LYS A 130 2.46 -0.81 16.76
CA LYS A 130 1.88 -1.76 17.73
C LYS A 130 0.48 -1.33 18.20
N LYS A 131 0.25 -0.04 18.43
CA LYS A 131 -1.07 0.50 18.78
C LYS A 131 -2.08 0.30 17.65
N LEU A 132 -1.66 0.56 16.40
CA LEU A 132 -2.47 0.34 15.20
C LEU A 132 -2.90 -1.13 15.07
N LEU A 133 -1.99 -2.05 15.39
CA LEU A 133 -2.18 -3.50 15.28
C LEU A 133 -2.70 -4.15 16.58
N ARG A 134 -3.19 -3.36 17.55
CA ARG A 134 -3.59 -3.88 18.88
C ARG A 134 -4.78 -4.85 18.80
N LYS A 135 -5.63 -4.75 17.77
CA LYS A 135 -6.67 -5.73 17.51
C LYS A 135 -6.07 -6.93 16.77
N PRO A 136 -6.35 -8.17 17.19
CA PRO A 136 -5.79 -9.35 16.55
C PRO A 136 -6.27 -9.46 15.09
N MET A 137 -5.33 -9.36 14.15
CA MET A 137 -5.59 -9.49 12.72
C MET A 137 -4.61 -10.54 12.15
N PRO A 138 -4.99 -11.83 12.16
CA PRO A 138 -4.04 -12.93 11.93
C PRO A 138 -3.46 -12.98 10.51
N GLU A 139 -3.93 -12.16 9.56
CA GLU A 139 -3.52 -12.22 8.15
C GLU A 139 -3.08 -10.87 7.56
N VAL A 140 -2.92 -9.83 8.40
CA VAL A 140 -2.49 -8.52 7.91
C VAL A 140 -1.01 -8.50 7.55
N VAL A 141 -0.72 -7.99 6.35
CA VAL A 141 0.63 -7.63 5.94
C VAL A 141 0.83 -6.13 6.09
N VAL A 142 1.83 -5.74 6.86
CA VAL A 142 2.23 -4.34 7.04
C VAL A 142 3.48 -4.09 6.23
N ILE A 143 3.45 -3.11 5.33
CA ILE A 143 4.58 -2.68 4.52
C ILE A 143 4.99 -1.29 5.00
N ARG A 144 6.15 -1.20 5.67
CA ARG A 144 6.72 0.06 6.15
C ARG A 144 7.78 0.55 5.18
N TYR A 145 7.57 1.74 4.61
CA TYR A 145 8.59 2.38 3.79
C TYR A 145 9.55 3.20 4.67
N VAL A 146 10.85 3.05 4.41
CA VAL A 146 11.92 3.80 5.09
C VAL A 146 12.79 4.41 4.02
N THR A 147 13.07 5.71 4.13
CA THR A 147 14.00 6.38 3.20
C THR A 147 15.44 6.17 3.66
N ASP A 148 16.39 6.24 2.73
CA ASP A 148 17.81 6.19 3.08
C ASP A 148 18.21 7.31 4.07
N GLN A 149 17.53 8.46 4.03
CA GLN A 149 17.73 9.56 4.96
C GLN A 149 17.24 9.24 6.39
N ASP A 150 16.11 8.53 6.52
CA ASP A 150 15.60 8.10 7.83
C ASP A 150 16.51 7.04 8.46
N ALA A 151 17.11 6.16 7.64
CA ALA A 151 18.03 5.13 8.09
C ALA A 151 19.34 5.70 8.67
N LEU A 152 19.75 6.89 8.24
CA LEU A 152 20.91 7.61 8.78
C LEU A 152 20.58 8.30 10.11
N ARG A 153 19.37 8.88 10.25
CA ARG A 153 18.94 9.54 11.49
C ARG A 153 18.76 8.57 12.65
N GLY A 154 18.32 7.34 12.39
CA GLY A 154 18.14 6.32 13.44
C GLY A 154 19.43 5.82 14.10
N ARG A 155 20.62 6.04 13.51
CA ARG A 155 21.90 5.63 14.11
C ARG A 155 22.48 6.64 15.10
N GLY A 156 22.01 7.89 15.08
CA GLY A 156 22.54 8.96 15.95
C GLY A 156 21.90 9.04 17.33
N GLN A 157 20.92 8.20 17.66
CA GLN A 157 20.16 8.26 18.91
C GLN A 157 20.49 7.14 19.91
N HIS A 158 21.47 6.29 19.63
CA HIS A 158 21.89 5.21 20.55
C HIS A 158 23.23 5.44 21.26
N ASP A 159 23.87 6.60 21.06
CA ASP A 159 25.07 7.02 21.78
C ASP A 159 24.76 8.28 22.59
N THR A 160 24.03 8.13 23.70
CA THR A 160 24.15 9.02 24.88
C THR A 160 23.55 8.37 26.11
#